data_AF-A0A816X4Q4-F1
#
_entry.id   AF-A0A816X4Q4-F1
#
_cell.length_a   1.000
_cell.length_b   1.000
_cell.length_c   1.000
_cell.angle_alpha   90.00
_cell.angle_beta   90.00
_cell.angle_gamma   90.00
#
_symmetry.space_group_name_H-M   'P 1'
#
loop_
_entity.id
_entity.type
_entity.pdbx_description
1 polymer ?
#
loop_
_entity_poly.entity_id
_entity_poly.type
_entity_poly.pdbx_seq_one_letter_code
_entity_poly.pdbx_strand_id
1 'polypeptide(L)'
;DQVDDEEINSDESSEAMDTIPSDGNIDEQVNVVFAKKQIVPTTVTIREADRTELFIRRHIEMPAGSRCCKLHTVDKRLIPEALQSLAPHNVQCRLFSRQALINLLKSYRTRLNNNKHLDFDQCMCLTDADYIKLTGFTRAQHAHTLSHIPPTSLKNSATRSARSALAYLLMK
;
A
#
# COMPACT_ATOMS: atom_id res chain seq x y z
N ASP A 1 28.60 54.56 34.77
CA ASP A 1 27.27 54.75 34.17
C ASP A 1 26.96 53.48 33.36
N GLN A 2 26.48 52.33 33.85
CA GLN A 2 25.56 51.97 34.95
C GLN A 2 24.26 52.78 34.95
N VAL A 3 23.19 52.17 34.39
CA VAL A 3 21.77 52.08 34.81
C VAL A 3 21.15 50.97 33.91
N ASP A 4 20.95 49.74 34.41
CA ASP A 4 19.75 49.14 35.05
C ASP A 4 18.64 48.82 34.02
N ASP A 5 18.43 47.54 33.69
CA ASP A 5 17.48 46.58 34.29
C ASP A 5 16.03 46.82 33.84
N GLU A 6 15.53 45.92 32.99
CA GLU A 6 14.15 45.44 33.09
C GLU A 6 14.08 44.00 32.55
N GLU A 7 13.98 43.08 33.51
CA GLU A 7 13.52 41.71 33.33
C GLU A 7 12.09 41.70 32.78
N ILE A 8 11.86 40.99 31.67
CA ILE A 8 10.53 40.42 31.40
C ILE A 8 10.72 38.92 31.24
N ASN A 9 10.39 38.25 32.33
CA ASN A 9 10.10 36.83 32.42
C ASN A 9 8.77 36.59 31.67
N SER A 10 8.76 35.68 30.71
CA SER A 10 7.52 35.10 30.20
C SER A 10 7.77 33.66 29.78
N ASP A 11 7.50 32.79 30.73
CA ASP A 11 6.74 31.56 30.61
C ASP A 11 7.23 30.48 29.63
N GLU A 12 7.80 29.45 30.26
CA GLU A 12 7.58 28.02 29.99
C GLU A 12 6.62 27.73 28.85
N SER A 13 7.20 27.33 27.71
CA SER A 13 6.51 26.53 26.70
C SER A 13 7.45 25.40 26.31
N SER A 14 7.65 24.46 27.24
CA SER A 14 8.09 23.12 26.87
C SER A 14 6.99 22.54 25.98
N GLU A 15 7.19 22.58 24.65
CA GLU A 15 6.39 21.78 23.73
C GLU A 15 6.64 20.32 24.09
N ALA A 16 5.75 19.81 24.94
CA ALA A 16 5.68 18.44 25.35
C ALA A 16 5.71 17.58 24.09
N MET A 17 6.61 16.60 24.08
CA MET A 17 6.47 15.46 23.20
C MET A 17 5.04 14.96 23.33
N ASP A 18 4.27 15.04 22.24
CA ASP A 18 2.96 14.42 22.15
C ASP A 18 3.13 12.95 22.50
N THR A 19 2.84 12.68 23.76
CA THR A 19 2.81 11.36 24.35
C THR A 19 1.61 10.72 23.69
N ILE A 20 1.87 9.80 22.76
CA ILE A 20 0.83 8.97 22.15
C ILE A 20 -0.05 8.47 23.29
N PRO A 21 -1.36 8.77 23.30
CA PRO A 21 -2.24 8.29 24.36
C PRO A 21 -2.22 6.77 24.38
N SER A 22 -1.55 6.22 25.39
CA SER A 22 -1.69 4.83 25.81
C SER A 22 -2.99 4.77 26.60
N ASP A 23 -4.10 4.56 25.89
CA ASP A 23 -5.26 3.80 26.34
C ASP A 23 -6.46 4.18 25.47
N GLY A 24 -6.60 3.42 24.40
CA GLY A 24 -7.85 3.22 23.71
C GLY A 24 -7.79 1.79 23.22
N ASN A 25 -8.58 0.91 23.83
CA ASN A 25 -8.78 -0.45 23.35
C ASN A 25 -9.39 -0.38 21.95
N ILE A 26 -8.56 -0.31 20.91
CA ILE A 26 -9.00 -0.42 19.53
C ILE A 26 -8.97 -1.91 19.20
N ASP A 27 -10.05 -2.60 19.59
CA ASP A 27 -10.39 -3.96 19.15
C ASP A 27 -10.72 -3.94 17.64
N GLU A 28 -9.75 -3.59 16.80
CA GLU A 28 -9.83 -3.77 15.35
C GLU A 28 -9.41 -5.21 15.03
N GLN A 29 -10.41 -6.08 15.03
CA GLN A 29 -10.29 -7.51 14.81
C GLN A 29 -9.90 -7.81 13.36
N VAL A 30 -8.68 -8.35 13.15
CA VAL A 30 -8.26 -8.87 11.84
C VAL A 30 -8.26 -10.40 11.88
N ASN A 31 -9.05 -11.01 11.00
CA ASN A 31 -9.29 -12.45 10.95
C ASN A 31 -8.09 -13.21 10.34
N VAL A 32 -7.56 -14.20 11.07
CA VAL A 32 -6.47 -15.10 10.61
C VAL A 32 -7.06 -16.46 10.20
N VAL A 33 -6.58 -17.04 9.09
CA VAL A 33 -7.14 -18.27 8.50
C VAL A 33 -6.13 -19.40 8.48
N PHE A 34 -6.53 -20.55 9.00
CA PHE A 34 -5.87 -21.82 8.72
C PHE A 34 -6.66 -22.57 7.63
N ALA A 35 -5.99 -22.99 6.55
CA ALA A 35 -6.61 -23.83 5.53
C ALA A 35 -6.89 -25.24 6.09
N LYS A 36 -7.99 -25.86 5.64
CA LYS A 36 -8.43 -27.22 6.05
C LYS A 36 -7.27 -28.22 6.04
N LYS A 37 -7.16 -28.99 7.13
CA LYS A 37 -6.36 -30.22 7.20
C LYS A 37 -7.10 -31.32 6.42
N GLN A 38 -7.18 -31.22 5.10
CA GLN A 38 -7.52 -32.39 4.29
C GLN A 38 -6.32 -33.34 4.29
N ILE A 39 -6.55 -34.57 4.70
CA ILE A 39 -5.58 -35.67 4.64
C ILE A 39 -5.38 -36.00 3.16
N VAL A 40 -4.55 -35.22 2.47
CA VAL A 40 -4.11 -35.50 1.11
C VAL A 40 -2.60 -35.70 1.18
N PRO A 41 -2.04 -36.83 0.71
CA PRO A 41 -0.69 -37.28 1.09
C PRO A 41 0.45 -36.38 0.57
N THR A 42 0.15 -35.40 -0.29
CA THR A 42 1.15 -34.45 -0.78
C THR A 42 0.66 -33.02 -0.60
N THR A 43 1.16 -32.37 0.45
CA THR A 43 0.93 -30.95 0.69
C THR A 43 2.20 -30.16 0.36
N VAL A 44 2.04 -29.06 -0.37
CA VAL A 44 3.10 -28.17 -0.80
C VAL A 44 3.08 -26.91 0.07
N THR A 45 4.25 -26.44 0.49
CA THR A 45 4.36 -25.19 1.23
C THR A 45 4.01 -24.01 0.32
N ILE A 46 3.07 -23.18 0.78
CA ILE A 46 2.60 -22.01 0.06
C ILE A 46 3.66 -20.90 0.16
N ARG A 47 3.99 -20.30 -0.99
CA ARG A 47 4.99 -19.23 -1.06
C ARG A 47 4.49 -17.98 -0.36
N GLU A 48 5.41 -17.18 0.18
CA GLU A 48 5.08 -15.85 0.71
C GLU A 48 4.30 -15.01 -0.31
N ALA A 49 4.66 -15.15 -1.59
CA ALA A 49 3.96 -14.51 -2.70
C ALA A 49 2.43 -14.77 -2.67
N ASP A 50 1.99 -16.00 -2.48
CA ASP A 50 0.56 -16.29 -2.52
C ASP A 50 -0.12 -15.99 -1.19
N ARG A 51 0.62 -16.04 -0.07
CA ARG A 51 0.13 -15.64 1.25
C ARG A 51 -0.19 -14.14 1.32
N THR A 52 0.70 -13.27 0.83
CA THR A 52 0.39 -11.83 0.77
C THR A 52 -0.75 -11.57 -0.21
N GLU A 53 -0.84 -12.29 -1.33
CA GLU A 53 -1.93 -12.10 -2.29
C GLU A 53 -3.29 -12.41 -1.67
N LEU A 54 -3.36 -13.50 -0.89
CA LEU A 54 -4.54 -13.88 -0.16
C LEU A 54 -4.93 -12.83 0.90
N PHE A 55 -3.94 -12.25 1.58
CA PHE A 55 -4.17 -11.12 2.49
C PHE A 55 -4.71 -9.89 1.76
N ILE A 56 -4.12 -9.52 0.62
CA ILE A 56 -4.53 -8.35 -0.15
C ILE A 56 -5.95 -8.49 -0.68
N ARG A 57 -6.28 -9.65 -1.28
CA ARG A 57 -7.57 -9.84 -1.97
C ARG A 57 -8.71 -10.26 -1.06
N ARG A 58 -8.41 -10.93 0.06
CA ARG A 58 -9.41 -11.59 0.89
C ARG A 58 -9.31 -11.19 2.37
N HIS A 59 -8.35 -10.34 2.74
CA HIS A 59 -8.06 -9.96 4.13
C HIS A 59 -7.75 -11.16 5.03
N ILE A 60 -7.17 -12.20 4.42
CA ILE A 60 -6.82 -13.45 5.08
C ILE A 60 -5.31 -13.48 5.31
N GLU A 61 -4.88 -13.41 6.57
CA GLU A 61 -3.48 -13.73 6.90
C GLU A 61 -3.27 -15.24 6.92
N MET A 62 -2.19 -15.66 6.28
CA MET A 62 -1.75 -17.04 6.23
C MET A 62 -0.33 -17.13 6.81
N PRO A 63 -0.11 -17.90 7.88
CA PRO A 63 1.19 -17.99 8.54
C PRO A 63 2.29 -18.56 7.65
N ALA A 64 3.53 -18.26 8.04
CA ALA A 64 4.71 -18.89 7.45
C ALA A 64 4.67 -20.41 7.60
N GLY A 65 5.05 -21.13 6.53
CA GLY A 65 5.04 -22.59 6.52
C GLY A 65 3.67 -23.22 6.28
N SER A 66 2.60 -22.44 6.08
CA SER A 66 1.30 -22.94 5.65
C SER A 66 1.41 -23.82 4.40
N ARG A 67 0.68 -24.95 4.39
CA ARG A 67 0.72 -25.94 3.30
C ARG A 67 -0.67 -26.12 2.69
N CYS A 68 -0.72 -26.33 1.38
CA CYS A 68 -1.96 -26.69 0.68
C CYS A 68 -1.82 -28.02 -0.06
N CYS A 69 -2.95 -28.64 -0.42
CA CYS A 69 -2.96 -29.82 -1.27
C CYS A 69 -2.66 -29.45 -2.74
N LYS A 70 -2.29 -30.46 -3.55
CA LYS A 70 -2.06 -30.31 -5.00
C LYS A 70 -3.29 -29.85 -5.78
N LEU A 71 -4.50 -30.02 -5.26
CA LEU A 71 -5.72 -29.54 -5.93
C LEU A 71 -5.80 -28.00 -5.93
N HIS A 72 -5.25 -27.36 -4.90
CA HIS A 72 -5.24 -25.90 -4.78
C HIS A 72 -3.92 -25.28 -5.23
N THR A 73 -2.94 -26.10 -5.66
CA THR A 73 -1.62 -25.61 -6.01
C THR A 73 -1.09 -26.20 -7.31
N VAL A 74 -0.59 -25.33 -8.18
CA VAL A 74 0.17 -25.68 -9.39
C VAL A 74 1.54 -25.01 -9.29
N ASP A 75 2.62 -25.77 -9.52
CA ASP A 75 4.00 -25.28 -9.38
C ASP A 75 4.30 -24.56 -8.06
N LYS A 76 3.77 -25.06 -6.94
CA LYS A 76 3.90 -24.42 -5.62
C LYS A 76 3.28 -23.00 -5.55
N ARG A 77 2.34 -22.66 -6.43
CA ARG A 77 1.49 -21.46 -6.33
C ARG A 77 0.05 -21.84 -6.07
N LEU A 78 -0.68 -20.99 -5.36
CA LEU A 78 -2.13 -21.12 -5.27
C LEU A 78 -2.76 -20.81 -6.64
N ILE A 79 -3.65 -21.68 -7.09
CA ILE A 79 -4.45 -21.40 -8.29
C ILE A 79 -5.49 -20.30 -8.00
N PRO A 80 -5.94 -19.52 -9.01
CA PRO A 80 -6.88 -18.43 -8.82
C PRO A 80 -8.19 -18.84 -8.13
N GLU A 81 -8.68 -20.05 -8.43
CA GLU A 81 -9.89 -20.62 -7.85
C GLU A 81 -9.69 -20.91 -6.35
N ALA A 82 -8.50 -21.34 -5.96
CA ALA A 82 -8.14 -21.56 -4.56
C ALA A 82 -8.02 -20.23 -3.82
N LEU A 83 -7.42 -19.20 -4.41
CA LEU A 83 -7.38 -17.85 -3.81
C LEU A 83 -8.77 -17.29 -3.52
N GLN A 84 -9.76 -17.64 -4.34
CA GLN A 84 -11.14 -17.20 -4.15
C GLN A 84 -11.92 -18.10 -3.17
N SER A 85 -11.70 -19.41 -3.19
CA SER A 85 -12.49 -20.37 -2.40
C SER A 85 -11.91 -20.72 -1.03
N LEU A 86 -10.66 -20.35 -0.74
CA LEU A 86 -10.05 -20.54 0.57
C LEU A 86 -10.84 -19.77 1.63
N ALA A 87 -11.50 -20.52 2.50
CA ALA A 87 -12.26 -20.00 3.61
C ALA A 87 -11.49 -20.16 4.94
N PRO A 88 -11.64 -19.19 5.87
CA PRO A 88 -11.24 -19.34 7.26
C PRO A 88 -11.72 -20.65 7.88
N HIS A 89 -10.81 -21.43 8.50
CA HIS A 89 -11.19 -22.53 9.39
C HIS A 89 -10.45 -22.35 10.72
N ASN A 90 -11.16 -22.54 11.84
CA ASN A 90 -10.64 -22.28 13.20
C ASN A 90 -10.03 -20.87 13.33
N VAL A 91 -10.85 -19.86 13.07
CA VAL A 91 -10.44 -18.45 13.21
C VAL A 91 -10.03 -18.21 14.66
N GLN A 92 -8.73 -18.05 14.87
CA GLN A 92 -8.19 -17.54 16.11
C GLN A 92 -7.75 -16.11 15.82
N CYS A 93 -8.42 -15.14 16.41
CA CYS A 93 -7.94 -13.77 16.41
C CYS A 93 -6.60 -13.75 17.13
N ARG A 94 -5.53 -13.45 16.40
CA ARG A 94 -4.19 -13.29 16.95
C ARG A 94 -3.71 -11.90 16.62
N LEU A 95 -3.17 -11.22 17.62
CA LEU A 95 -2.51 -9.95 17.42
C LEU A 95 -1.29 -10.18 16.51
N PHE A 96 -1.15 -9.33 15.50
CA PHE A 96 0.08 -9.29 14.73
C PHE A 96 1.23 -8.87 15.63
N SER A 97 2.35 -9.56 15.54
CA SER A 97 3.59 -8.98 16.08
C SER A 97 3.96 -7.75 15.25
N ARG A 98 4.54 -6.74 15.89
CA ARG A 98 5.02 -5.52 15.21
C ARG A 98 5.88 -5.86 13.98
N GLN A 99 6.76 -6.85 14.12
CA GLN A 99 7.63 -7.28 13.01
C GLN A 99 6.85 -7.94 11.87
N ALA A 100 5.85 -8.78 12.18
CA ALA A 100 5.01 -9.42 11.17
C ALA A 100 4.19 -8.39 10.39
N LEU A 101 3.63 -7.39 11.08
CA LEU A 101 2.91 -6.28 10.45
C LEU A 101 3.83 -5.46 9.53
N ILE A 102 5.02 -5.10 10.01
CA ILE A 102 6.00 -4.37 9.18
C ILE A 102 6.36 -5.16 7.93
N ASN A 103 6.62 -6.47 8.06
CA ASN A 103 6.96 -7.31 6.93
C ASN A 103 5.80 -7.43 5.93
N LEU A 104 4.57 -7.60 6.43
CA LEU A 104 3.37 -7.63 5.59
C LEU A 104 3.18 -6.33 4.80
N LEU A 105 3.32 -5.18 5.48
CA LEU A 105 3.22 -3.86 4.84
C LEU A 105 4.34 -3.62 3.84
N LYS A 106 5.56 -4.09 4.10
CA LYS A 106 6.67 -4.04 3.14
C LYS A 106 6.35 -4.89 1.91
N SER A 107 5.96 -6.15 2.07
CA SER A 107 5.60 -7.04 0.96
C SER A 107 4.39 -6.52 0.17
N TYR A 108 3.45 -5.85 0.84
CA TYR A 108 2.34 -5.14 0.21
C TYR A 108 2.82 -3.95 -0.65
N ARG A 109 3.61 -3.04 -0.08
CA ARG A 109 4.16 -1.88 -0.79
C ARG A 109 5.02 -2.29 -1.98
N THR A 110 5.85 -3.31 -1.84
CA THR A 110 6.67 -3.82 -2.97
C THR A 110 5.79 -4.29 -4.13
N ARG A 111 4.65 -4.94 -3.86
CA ARG A 111 3.71 -5.33 -4.92
C ARG A 111 2.98 -4.15 -5.52
N LEU A 112 2.53 -3.19 -4.71
CA LEU A 112 1.92 -1.98 -5.22
C LEU A 112 2.90 -1.20 -6.10
N ASN A 113 4.17 -1.10 -5.70
CA ASN A 113 5.20 -0.44 -6.50
C ASN A 113 5.45 -1.18 -7.83
N ASN A 114 5.36 -2.51 -7.84
CA ASN A 114 5.43 -3.30 -9.07
C ASN A 114 4.15 -3.16 -9.93
N ASN A 115 3.01 -2.86 -9.30
CA ASN A 115 1.76 -2.53 -9.98
C ASN A 115 1.73 -1.04 -10.29
N LYS A 116 2.44 -0.64 -11.36
CA LYS A 116 2.31 0.65 -12.06
C LYS A 116 1.94 1.80 -11.12
N HIS A 117 2.94 2.34 -10.42
CA HIS A 117 2.80 3.70 -9.90
C HIS A 117 2.28 4.60 -11.03
N LEU A 118 1.29 5.44 -10.75
CA LEU A 118 0.75 6.39 -11.72
C LEU A 118 1.84 7.39 -12.08
N ASP A 119 2.63 7.01 -13.07
CA ASP A 119 3.74 7.77 -13.59
C ASP A 119 3.36 8.24 -15.00
N PHE A 120 2.93 9.49 -15.07
CA PHE A 120 2.62 10.16 -16.32
C PHE A 120 3.88 10.60 -17.08
N ASP A 121 5.04 10.61 -16.42
CA ASP A 121 6.33 10.93 -17.04
C ASP A 121 6.96 9.73 -17.75
N GLN A 122 6.66 8.52 -17.29
CA GLN A 122 7.13 7.30 -17.92
C GLN A 122 6.16 6.80 -19.00
N CYS A 123 6.50 7.01 -20.28
CA CYS A 123 5.66 6.69 -21.44
C CYS A 123 5.15 5.24 -21.53
N MET A 124 5.81 4.30 -20.87
CA MET A 124 5.47 2.87 -20.93
C MET A 124 4.57 2.39 -19.78
N CYS A 125 4.37 3.22 -18.75
CA CYS A 125 3.64 2.80 -17.55
C CYS A 125 2.11 2.84 -17.73
N LEU A 126 1.61 3.80 -18.51
CA LEU A 126 0.18 4.04 -18.70
C LEU A 126 -0.22 3.86 -20.16
N THR A 127 -1.26 3.09 -20.43
CA THR A 127 -1.89 2.95 -21.75
C THR A 127 -2.83 4.12 -22.05
N ASP A 128 -3.28 4.29 -23.29
CA ASP A 128 -4.28 5.33 -23.61
C ASP A 128 -5.60 5.11 -22.86
N ALA A 129 -5.99 3.85 -22.64
CA ALA A 129 -7.15 3.52 -21.82
C ALA A 129 -6.96 3.97 -20.37
N ASP A 130 -5.75 3.81 -19.81
CA ASP A 130 -5.42 4.30 -18.47
C ASP A 130 -5.49 5.84 -18.42
N TYR A 131 -4.94 6.53 -19.43
CA TYR A 131 -5.00 8.00 -19.54
C TYR A 131 -6.44 8.53 -19.58
N ILE A 132 -7.31 7.92 -20.39
CA ILE A 132 -8.72 8.30 -20.50
C ILE A 132 -9.44 8.04 -19.18
N LYS A 133 -9.21 6.88 -18.56
CA LYS A 133 -9.85 6.52 -17.30
C LYS A 133 -9.47 7.46 -16.17
N LEU A 134 -8.20 7.86 -16.11
CA LEU A 134 -7.67 8.70 -15.05
C LEU A 134 -8.02 10.17 -15.27
N THR A 135 -7.79 10.69 -16.47
CA THR A 135 -7.83 12.15 -16.75
C THR A 135 -8.98 12.58 -17.65
N GLY A 136 -9.67 11.64 -18.31
CA GLY A 136 -10.65 11.93 -19.36
C GLY A 136 -10.05 12.28 -20.73
N PHE A 137 -8.72 12.31 -20.85
CA PHE A 137 -8.02 12.64 -22.10
C PHE A 137 -7.22 11.44 -22.62
N THR A 138 -7.03 11.34 -23.93
CA THR A 138 -6.00 10.47 -24.50
C THR A 138 -4.60 11.01 -24.19
N ARG A 139 -3.55 10.18 -24.31
CA ARG A 139 -2.18 10.64 -24.10
C ARG A 139 -1.81 11.81 -25.03
N ALA A 140 -2.28 11.77 -26.28
CA ALA A 140 -2.05 12.83 -27.25
C ALA A 140 -2.76 14.12 -26.87
N GLN A 141 -4.02 14.04 -26.43
CA GLN A 141 -4.75 15.22 -25.97
C GLN A 141 -4.14 15.81 -24.69
N HIS A 142 -3.68 14.97 -23.76
CA HIS A 142 -2.97 15.41 -22.56
C HIS A 142 -1.69 16.19 -22.93
N ALA A 143 -0.88 15.66 -23.84
CA ALA A 143 0.32 16.33 -24.33
C ALA A 143 0.01 17.63 -25.08
N HIS A 144 -1.08 17.65 -25.87
CA HIS A 144 -1.54 18.85 -26.55
C HIS A 144 -1.95 19.93 -25.55
N THR A 145 -2.74 19.59 -24.52
CA THR A 145 -3.11 20.53 -23.45
C THR A 145 -1.88 21.06 -22.72
N LEU A 146 -0.90 20.21 -22.44
CA LEU A 146 0.37 20.63 -21.84
C LEU A 146 1.13 21.65 -22.69
N SER A 147 1.08 21.52 -24.03
CA SER A 147 1.76 22.45 -24.95
C SER A 147 1.19 23.88 -24.94
N HIS A 148 -0.07 24.04 -24.52
CA HIS A 148 -0.71 25.36 -24.36
C HIS A 148 -0.39 26.03 -23.02
N ILE A 149 0.24 25.31 -22.09
CA ILE A 149 0.64 25.86 -20.79
C ILE A 149 2.00 26.54 -20.94
N PRO A 150 2.11 27.84 -20.62
CA PRO A 150 3.40 28.53 -20.69
C PRO A 150 4.42 27.86 -19.76
N PRO A 151 5.68 27.65 -20.20
CA PRO A 151 6.73 27.05 -19.38
C PRO A 151 7.09 27.89 -18.14
N THR A 152 6.69 29.17 -18.12
CA THR A 152 6.82 30.06 -16.96
C THR A 152 5.79 29.77 -15.87
N SER A 153 4.63 29.21 -16.22
CA SER A 153 3.51 28.98 -15.31
C SER A 153 3.58 27.61 -14.61
N LEU A 154 4.21 26.61 -15.23
CA LEU A 154 4.30 25.26 -14.70
C LEU A 154 5.71 24.70 -14.93
N LYS A 155 6.54 24.77 -13.88
CA LYS A 155 7.93 24.29 -13.91
C LYS A 155 8.02 22.86 -13.40
N ASN A 156 8.95 22.10 -13.95
CA ASN A 156 9.34 20.81 -13.40
C ASN A 156 10.08 21.03 -12.07
N SER A 157 9.80 20.18 -11.08
CA SER A 157 10.54 20.07 -9.82
C SER A 157 11.31 18.75 -9.76
N ALA A 158 12.08 18.53 -8.69
CA ALA A 158 12.78 17.28 -8.45
C ALA A 158 11.85 16.05 -8.31
N THR A 159 10.57 16.27 -7.98
CA THR A 159 9.61 15.20 -7.66
C THR A 159 8.38 15.20 -8.56
N ARG A 160 8.19 16.22 -9.40
CA ARG A 160 6.99 16.36 -10.24
C ARG A 160 7.31 17.13 -11.52
N SER A 161 6.90 16.61 -12.67
CA SER A 161 6.95 17.34 -13.93
C SER A 161 5.66 18.14 -14.16
N ALA A 162 5.70 19.05 -15.13
CA ALA A 162 4.51 19.74 -15.62
C ALA A 162 3.46 18.75 -16.18
N ARG A 163 3.89 17.63 -16.77
CA ARG A 163 3.00 16.58 -17.28
C ARG A 163 2.29 15.85 -16.14
N SER A 164 3.02 15.39 -15.13
CA SER A 164 2.42 14.74 -13.96
C SER A 164 1.55 15.71 -13.16
N ALA A 165 1.94 16.98 -13.05
CA ALA A 165 1.12 18.02 -12.42
C ALA A 165 -0.23 18.24 -13.13
N LEU A 166 -0.21 18.37 -14.46
CA LEU A 166 -1.42 18.49 -15.26
C LEU A 166 -2.29 17.24 -15.15
N ALA A 167 -1.67 16.06 -15.15
CA ALA A 167 -2.39 14.80 -14.99
C ALA A 167 -3.11 14.73 -13.63
N TYR A 168 -2.43 15.08 -12.53
CA TYR A 168 -3.03 15.10 -11.20
C TYR A 168 -4.15 16.13 -11.08
N LEU A 169 -4.04 17.28 -11.74
CA LEU A 169 -5.12 18.27 -11.78
C LEU A 169 -6.37 17.72 -12.49
N LEU A 170 -6.18 16.93 -13.54
CA LEU A 170 -7.25 16.37 -14.37
C LEU A 170 -7.78 15.03 -13.85
N MET A 171 -7.15 14.46 -12.83
CA MET A 171 -7.56 13.16 -12.29
C MET A 171 -8.97 13.23 -11.69
N LYS A 172 -9.81 12.26 -12.05
CA LYS A 172 -11.17 12.09 -11.53
C LYS A 172 -11.22 11.23 -10.27
#